data_AF-A0A0R1W4E1-F1
#
_entry.id   AF-A0A0R1W4E1-F1
#
_cell.length_a   1.000
_cell.length_b   1.000
_cell.length_c   1.000
_cell.angle_alpha   90.00
_cell.angle_beta   90.00
_cell.angle_gamma   90.00
#
_symmetry.space_group_name_H-M   'P 1'
#
loop_
_entity.id
_entity.type
_entity.pdbx_description
1 polymer ?
#
loop_
_entity_poly.entity_id
_entity_poly.type
_entity_poly.pdbx_seq_one_letter_code
_entity_poly.pdbx_strand_id
1 'polypeptide(L)'
;MTNTLGNLTEKENRFAQTLFDALQSQHKLTESNYANNVTDDDSAYRVQYKLTQLKNENVGGYKVSLTSKQTQDMFDADSPLYGAEVDHQWLKSPAQFHLSDLMEPLVEVELVFTATVDLSPNDSTNDLLRKTTVAPALEVPDARFLNWFPSLSKHMVMADNAVAGRVVYGEQKDTSNMSVDSLSNVQAELKLDGNALCKR
;
A
#
# COMPACT_ATOMS: atom_id res chain seq x y z
N MET A 1 14.03 -12.91 -3.52
CA MET A 1 13.26 -13.52 -2.42
C MET A 1 12.72 -14.85 -2.91
N THR A 2 13.06 -15.94 -2.23
CA THR A 2 12.58 -17.29 -2.55
C THR A 2 11.08 -17.36 -2.32
N ASN A 3 10.38 -17.88 -3.32
CA ASN A 3 8.94 -18.06 -3.40
C ASN A 3 8.49 -19.10 -2.34
N THR A 4 8.24 -18.67 -1.09
CA THR A 4 7.71 -19.52 -0.01
C THR A 4 6.19 -19.50 0.08
N LEU A 5 5.53 -18.64 -0.69
CA LEU A 5 4.08 -18.71 -0.83
C LEU A 5 3.76 -20.02 -1.56
N GLY A 6 3.01 -20.92 -0.91
CA GLY A 6 2.52 -22.15 -1.51
C GLY A 6 1.73 -21.90 -2.81
N ASN A 7 1.33 -22.97 -3.50
CA ASN A 7 0.56 -22.82 -4.72
C ASN A 7 -0.81 -22.20 -4.45
N LEU A 8 -1.20 -21.24 -5.31
CA LEU A 8 -2.52 -20.62 -5.32
C LEU A 8 -3.60 -21.69 -5.54
N THR A 9 -4.58 -21.76 -4.64
CA THR A 9 -5.74 -22.65 -4.81
C THR A 9 -6.69 -22.11 -5.89
N GLU A 10 -7.57 -22.95 -6.43
CA GLU A 10 -8.59 -22.46 -7.38
C GLU A 10 -9.51 -21.41 -6.75
N LYS A 11 -9.80 -21.53 -5.45
CA LYS A 11 -10.65 -20.58 -4.71
C LYS A 11 -9.97 -19.21 -4.61
N GLU A 12 -8.70 -19.20 -4.21
CA GLU A 12 -7.87 -17.99 -4.14
C GLU A 12 -7.72 -17.35 -5.53
N ASN A 13 -7.51 -18.16 -6.58
CA ASN A 13 -7.43 -17.66 -7.95
C ASN A 13 -8.72 -17.00 -8.43
N ARG A 14 -9.88 -17.62 -8.15
CA ARG A 14 -11.19 -17.01 -8.45
C ARG A 14 -11.38 -15.71 -7.68
N PHE A 15 -10.96 -15.66 -6.42
CA PHE A 15 -11.10 -14.45 -5.62
C PHE A 15 -10.20 -13.30 -6.11
N ALA A 16 -8.95 -13.58 -6.48
CA ALA A 16 -8.08 -12.60 -7.13
C ALA A 16 -8.68 -12.04 -8.42
N GLN A 17 -9.31 -12.91 -9.24
CA GLN A 17 -10.05 -12.47 -10.42
C GLN A 17 -11.24 -11.59 -10.07
N THR A 18 -12.02 -11.92 -9.03
CA THR A 18 -13.13 -11.09 -8.55
C THR A 18 -12.67 -9.70 -8.10
N LEU A 19 -11.55 -9.60 -7.39
CA LEU A 19 -10.97 -8.30 -6.99
C LEU A 19 -10.52 -7.50 -8.22
N PHE A 20 -9.94 -8.16 -9.21
CA PHE A 20 -9.54 -7.53 -10.46
C PHE A 20 -10.76 -7.05 -11.28
N ASP A 21 -11.80 -7.87 -11.39
CA ASP A 21 -13.05 -7.52 -12.09
C ASP A 21 -13.76 -6.35 -11.39
N ALA A 22 -13.75 -6.32 -10.05
CA ALA A 22 -14.25 -5.19 -9.26
C ALA A 22 -13.50 -3.89 -9.58
N LEU A 23 -12.17 -3.95 -9.66
CA LEU A 23 -11.33 -2.82 -10.06
C LEU A 23 -11.65 -2.34 -11.49
N GLN A 24 -11.77 -3.25 -12.46
CA GLN A 24 -12.06 -2.91 -13.85
C GLN A 24 -13.47 -2.34 -14.05
N SER A 25 -14.45 -2.89 -13.32
CA SER A 25 -15.86 -2.49 -13.43
C SER A 25 -16.26 -1.35 -12.50
N GLN A 26 -15.36 -0.94 -11.59
CA GLN A 26 -15.64 0.02 -10.51
C GLN A 26 -16.83 -0.41 -9.62
N HIS A 27 -17.08 -1.72 -9.51
CA HIS A 27 -18.13 -2.28 -8.67
C HIS A 27 -17.57 -2.77 -7.34
N LYS A 28 -17.87 -2.05 -6.27
CA LYS A 28 -17.37 -2.37 -4.93
C LYS A 28 -18.00 -3.66 -4.38
N LEU A 29 -17.19 -4.42 -3.66
CA LEU A 29 -17.54 -5.68 -3.05
C LEU A 29 -18.04 -5.48 -1.61
N THR A 30 -18.81 -6.46 -1.12
CA THR A 30 -19.18 -6.58 0.30
C THR A 30 -18.43 -7.77 0.91
N GLU A 31 -17.67 -7.52 1.98
CA GLU A 31 -16.78 -8.51 2.61
C GLU A 31 -17.48 -9.82 3.00
N SER A 32 -18.71 -9.75 3.52
CA SER A 32 -19.48 -10.92 3.99
C SER A 32 -19.70 -11.99 2.90
N ASN A 33 -19.64 -11.61 1.62
CA ASN A 33 -19.76 -12.54 0.50
C ASN A 33 -18.47 -13.35 0.24
N TYR A 34 -17.34 -12.93 0.82
CA TYR A 34 -16.01 -13.46 0.51
C TYR A 34 -15.21 -13.87 1.76
N ALA A 35 -15.73 -13.70 2.96
CA ALA A 35 -15.03 -13.92 4.24
C ALA A 35 -14.24 -15.24 4.34
N ASN A 36 -14.69 -16.31 3.68
CA ASN A 36 -14.02 -17.61 3.71
C ASN A 36 -12.99 -17.82 2.59
N ASN A 37 -12.79 -16.85 1.70
CA ASN A 37 -11.91 -16.99 0.52
C ASN A 37 -10.43 -16.90 0.87
N VAL A 38 -10.11 -16.23 1.98
CA VAL A 38 -8.79 -16.17 2.60
C VAL A 38 -8.97 -16.39 4.09
N THR A 39 -8.16 -17.25 4.69
CA THR A 39 -8.32 -17.69 6.10
C THR A 39 -7.11 -17.39 6.97
N ASP A 40 -6.00 -17.03 6.34
CA ASP A 40 -4.71 -16.76 6.96
C ASP A 40 -3.90 -15.78 6.09
N ASP A 41 -2.83 -15.25 6.66
CA ASP A 41 -1.95 -14.26 6.02
C ASP A 41 -1.34 -14.78 4.70
N ASP A 42 -0.95 -16.06 4.65
CA ASP A 42 -0.36 -16.67 3.45
C ASP A 42 -1.39 -16.74 2.30
N SER A 43 -2.64 -17.12 2.59
CA SER A 43 -3.73 -17.13 1.60
C SER A 43 -4.04 -15.73 1.08
N ALA A 44 -4.01 -14.73 1.96
CA ALA A 44 -4.21 -13.34 1.57
C ALA A 44 -3.06 -12.83 0.68
N TYR A 45 -1.81 -13.11 1.02
CA TYR A 45 -0.67 -12.73 0.17
C TYR A 45 -0.60 -13.48 -1.16
N ARG A 46 -1.04 -14.75 -1.21
CA ARG A 46 -1.21 -15.47 -2.49
C ARG A 46 -2.23 -14.77 -3.40
N VAL A 47 -3.36 -14.36 -2.85
CA VAL A 47 -4.39 -13.59 -3.58
C VAL A 47 -3.86 -12.24 -4.03
N GLN A 48 -3.20 -11.49 -3.15
CA GLN A 48 -2.53 -10.22 -3.48
C GLN A 48 -1.54 -10.37 -4.63
N TYR A 49 -0.69 -11.40 -4.58
CA TYR A 49 0.28 -11.66 -5.63
C TYR A 49 -0.42 -11.90 -6.97
N LYS A 50 -1.45 -12.76 -7.00
CA LYS A 50 -2.22 -13.00 -8.22
C LYS A 50 -2.93 -11.75 -8.73
N LEU A 51 -3.56 -10.96 -7.85
CA LEU A 51 -4.20 -9.70 -8.19
C LEU A 51 -3.18 -8.73 -8.82
N THR A 52 -1.99 -8.63 -8.27
CA THR A 52 -0.90 -7.80 -8.82
C THR A 52 -0.49 -8.27 -10.21
N GLN A 53 -0.37 -9.59 -10.44
CA GLN A 53 -0.07 -10.14 -11.77
C GLN A 53 -1.18 -9.86 -12.79
N LEU A 54 -2.45 -9.87 -12.38
CA LEU A 54 -3.59 -9.59 -13.27
C LEU A 54 -3.59 -8.16 -13.81
N LYS A 55 -2.99 -7.20 -13.10
CA LYS A 55 -2.81 -5.82 -13.58
C LYS A 55 -1.92 -5.75 -14.83
N ASN A 56 -1.08 -6.76 -15.08
CA ASN A 56 -0.23 -6.87 -16.27
C ASN A 56 0.66 -5.64 -16.50
N GLU A 57 1.23 -5.12 -15.41
CA GLU A 57 2.15 -3.99 -15.39
C GLU A 57 3.32 -4.31 -14.46
N ASN A 58 4.44 -3.59 -14.61
CA ASN A 58 5.56 -3.77 -13.70
C ASN A 58 5.21 -3.23 -12.32
N VAL A 59 5.73 -3.88 -11.28
CA VAL A 59 5.69 -3.35 -9.92
C VAL A 59 6.72 -2.22 -9.82
N GLY A 60 6.23 -1.01 -9.58
CA GLY A 60 7.03 0.21 -9.41
C GLY A 60 7.47 0.45 -7.96
N GLY A 61 6.84 -0.21 -6.99
CA GLY A 61 7.23 -0.12 -5.59
C GLY A 61 6.28 -0.87 -4.64
N TYR A 62 6.47 -0.62 -3.34
CA TYR A 62 5.67 -1.23 -2.29
C TYR A 62 5.27 -0.19 -1.25
N LYS A 63 4.08 -0.34 -0.69
CA LYS A 63 3.61 0.38 0.49
C LYS A 63 3.67 -0.51 1.71
N VAL A 64 3.88 0.06 2.89
CA VAL A 64 3.84 -0.64 4.18
C VAL A 64 2.71 -0.04 5.00
N SER A 65 1.78 -0.87 5.47
CA SER A 65 0.62 -0.46 6.26
C SER A 65 0.67 -1.03 7.67
N LEU A 66 -0.16 -0.50 8.57
CA LEU A 66 -0.20 -0.87 9.98
C LEU A 66 1.18 -0.73 10.66
N THR A 67 1.86 0.38 10.41
CA THR A 67 3.21 0.66 10.92
C THR A 67 3.24 0.99 12.42
N SER A 68 2.10 1.35 13.02
CA SER A 68 1.99 1.62 14.45
C SER A 68 1.37 0.44 15.20
N LYS A 69 1.77 0.26 16.48
CA LYS A 69 1.18 -0.77 17.35
C LYS A 69 -0.33 -0.58 17.52
N GLN A 70 -0.79 0.68 17.61
CA GLN A 70 -2.21 1.01 17.69
C GLN A 70 -3.01 0.52 16.47
N THR A 71 -2.51 0.75 15.26
CA THR A 71 -3.15 0.27 14.04
C THR A 71 -3.06 -1.23 13.88
N GLN A 72 -1.97 -1.86 14.35
CA GLN A 72 -1.86 -3.32 14.39
C GLN A 72 -2.92 -3.94 15.31
N ASP A 73 -3.11 -3.38 16.51
CA ASP A 73 -4.13 -3.84 17.47
C ASP A 73 -5.55 -3.64 16.92
N MET A 74 -5.81 -2.56 16.18
CA MET A 74 -7.12 -2.30 15.56
C MET A 74 -7.50 -3.36 14.52
N PHE A 75 -6.52 -3.93 13.82
CA PHE A 75 -6.73 -4.91 12.75
C PHE A 75 -6.37 -6.35 13.17
N ASP A 76 -6.09 -6.61 14.46
CA ASP A 76 -5.65 -7.93 14.95
C ASP A 76 -4.42 -8.47 14.18
N ALA A 77 -3.47 -7.57 13.91
CA ALA A 77 -2.20 -7.86 13.27
C ALA A 77 -1.06 -7.87 14.30
N ASP A 78 -0.07 -8.74 14.10
CA ASP A 78 1.15 -8.83 14.91
C ASP A 78 2.36 -8.18 14.24
N SER A 79 2.20 -7.74 13.00
CA SER A 79 3.23 -7.14 12.15
C SER A 79 2.62 -6.19 11.11
N PRO A 80 3.42 -5.28 10.52
CA PRO A 80 2.99 -4.48 9.38
C PRO A 80 2.58 -5.33 8.17
N LEU A 81 1.67 -4.81 7.36
CA LEU A 81 1.27 -5.38 6.07
C LEU A 81 2.09 -4.72 4.95
N TYR A 82 2.15 -5.34 3.76
CA TYR A 82 2.65 -4.66 2.56
C TYR A 82 1.75 -4.85 1.35
N GLY A 83 1.75 -3.88 0.45
CA GLY A 83 1.06 -3.92 -0.85
C GLY A 83 2.02 -3.61 -1.98
N ALA A 84 1.79 -4.17 -3.17
CA ALA A 84 2.58 -3.92 -4.37
C ALA A 84 1.89 -2.87 -5.26
N GLU A 85 2.60 -1.83 -5.65
CA GLU A 85 2.08 -0.78 -6.53
C GLU A 85 2.71 -0.87 -7.91
N VAL A 86 1.86 -0.90 -8.94
CA VAL A 86 2.32 -0.94 -10.33
C VAL A 86 2.61 0.46 -10.87
N ASP A 87 3.41 0.55 -11.94
CA ASP A 87 3.96 1.79 -12.49
C ASP A 87 2.94 2.94 -12.60
N HIS A 88 1.73 2.71 -13.14
CA HIS A 88 0.74 3.78 -13.31
C HIS A 88 0.21 4.38 -12.00
N GLN A 89 0.38 3.68 -10.86
CA GLN A 89 -0.07 4.15 -9.56
C GLN A 89 0.84 5.27 -9.01
N TRP A 90 2.06 5.40 -9.54
CA TRP A 90 3.06 6.37 -9.11
C TRP A 90 3.02 7.65 -9.95
N LEU A 91 2.74 8.78 -9.31
CA LEU A 91 2.59 10.08 -9.95
C LEU A 91 3.57 11.08 -9.34
N LYS A 92 4.30 11.81 -10.18
CA LYS A 92 5.16 12.91 -9.70
C LYS A 92 4.35 14.17 -9.47
N SER A 93 4.55 14.84 -8.34
CA SER A 93 3.94 16.13 -8.02
C SER A 93 4.45 17.26 -8.95
N PRO A 94 3.57 18.18 -9.40
CA PRO A 94 2.12 18.21 -9.18
C PRO A 94 1.40 17.18 -10.05
N ALA A 95 0.39 16.52 -9.50
CA ALA A 95 -0.43 15.54 -10.20
C ALA A 95 -1.92 15.87 -10.07
N GLN A 96 -2.70 15.49 -11.07
CA GLN A 96 -4.16 15.57 -11.08
C GLN A 96 -4.73 14.27 -11.63
N PHE A 97 -5.81 13.78 -11.01
CA PHE A 97 -6.58 12.63 -11.46
C PHE A 97 -8.02 12.79 -10.97
N HIS A 98 -8.97 12.05 -11.56
CA HIS A 98 -10.36 12.14 -11.17
C HIS A 98 -10.66 11.18 -10.02
N LEU A 99 -11.43 11.62 -9.04
CA LEU A 99 -11.93 10.72 -7.98
C LEU A 99 -12.80 9.59 -8.55
N SER A 100 -13.39 9.77 -9.73
CA SER A 100 -14.13 8.73 -10.45
C SER A 100 -13.25 7.61 -11.00
N ASP A 101 -11.93 7.78 -11.00
CA ASP A 101 -10.97 6.73 -11.38
C ASP A 101 -10.66 5.81 -10.19
N LEU A 102 -11.21 6.12 -9.01
CA LEU A 102 -11.01 5.43 -7.74
C LEU A 102 -12.34 4.93 -7.20
N MET A 103 -12.28 3.91 -6.34
CA MET A 103 -13.46 3.27 -5.77
C MET A 103 -13.83 3.90 -4.42
N GLU A 104 -13.08 3.62 -3.37
CA GLU A 104 -13.32 4.07 -1.98
C GLU A 104 -12.05 4.72 -1.39
N PRO A 105 -11.63 5.88 -1.94
CA PRO A 105 -10.34 6.46 -1.60
C PRO A 105 -10.33 7.18 -0.25
N LEU A 106 -9.21 7.06 0.47
CA LEU A 106 -8.80 7.99 1.54
C LEU A 106 -7.54 8.75 1.14
N VAL A 107 -6.96 9.54 2.05
CA VAL A 107 -5.68 10.21 1.84
C VAL A 107 -4.81 10.07 3.08
N GLU A 108 -3.55 9.70 2.86
CA GLU A 108 -2.52 9.52 3.88
C GLU A 108 -1.28 10.34 3.53
N VAL A 109 -0.57 10.81 4.55
CA VAL A 109 0.67 11.59 4.38
C VAL A 109 1.82 10.68 4.73
N GLU A 110 2.72 10.47 3.77
CA GLU A 110 3.76 9.46 3.86
C GLU A 110 5.14 9.99 3.43
N LEU A 111 6.16 9.18 3.71
CA LEU A 111 7.49 9.31 3.09
C LEU A 111 7.70 8.15 2.14
N VAL A 112 8.12 8.44 0.91
CA VAL A 112 8.53 7.44 -0.08
C VAL A 112 10.04 7.35 -0.09
N PHE A 113 10.56 6.14 0.08
CA PHE A 113 11.98 5.83 -0.07
C PHE A 113 12.22 5.16 -1.42
N THR A 114 13.09 5.74 -2.24
CA THR A 114 13.50 5.14 -3.52
C THR A 114 14.87 4.51 -3.36
N ALA A 115 14.99 3.20 -3.61
CA ALA A 115 16.26 2.51 -3.62
C ALA A 115 17.13 2.98 -4.80
N THR A 116 18.38 3.35 -4.54
CA THR A 116 19.37 3.73 -5.57
C THR A 116 20.24 2.55 -5.99
N VAL A 117 20.24 1.49 -5.17
CA VAL A 117 20.88 0.19 -5.39
C VAL A 117 20.03 -0.90 -4.74
N ASP A 118 20.31 -2.17 -5.04
CA ASP A 118 19.60 -3.29 -4.43
C ASP A 118 19.72 -3.29 -2.89
N LEU A 119 18.56 -3.41 -2.24
CA LEU A 119 18.45 -3.53 -0.79
C LEU A 119 18.57 -4.99 -0.36
N SER A 120 19.10 -5.20 0.84
CA SER A 120 19.26 -6.50 1.48
C SER A 120 18.48 -6.56 2.78
N PRO A 121 17.86 -7.71 3.12
CA PRO A 121 17.27 -7.90 4.45
C PRO A 121 18.31 -7.82 5.61
N ASN A 122 19.60 -7.87 5.28
CA ASN A 122 20.69 -7.70 6.25
C ASN A 122 21.24 -6.27 6.31
N ASP A 123 20.69 -5.33 5.53
CA ASP A 123 21.12 -3.93 5.57
C ASP A 123 20.77 -3.30 6.93
N SER A 124 21.75 -2.64 7.55
CA SER A 124 21.48 -1.80 8.71
C SER A 124 20.72 -0.54 8.30
N THR A 125 20.12 0.18 9.25
CA THR A 125 19.46 1.45 8.93
C THR A 125 20.42 2.47 8.30
N ASN A 126 21.69 2.46 8.69
CA ASN A 126 22.72 3.29 8.07
C ASN A 126 23.03 2.86 6.63
N ASP A 127 22.97 1.56 6.33
CA ASP A 127 23.08 1.08 4.95
C ASP A 127 21.89 1.55 4.12
N LEU A 128 20.66 1.40 4.64
CA LEU A 128 19.44 1.86 3.98
C LEU A 128 19.49 3.36 3.67
N LEU A 129 19.92 4.20 4.62
CA LEU A 129 20.10 5.64 4.41
C LEU A 129 21.11 5.97 3.30
N ARG A 130 22.16 5.17 3.13
CA ARG A 130 23.12 5.35 2.02
C ARG A 130 22.62 4.83 0.68
N LYS A 131 21.63 3.93 0.70
CA LYS A 131 21.11 3.23 -0.49
C LYS A 131 19.76 3.76 -0.95
N THR A 132 19.27 4.85 -0.36
CA THR A 132 17.96 5.39 -0.70
C THR A 132 18.01 6.90 -0.93
N THR A 133 16.97 7.41 -1.57
CA THR A 133 16.51 8.80 -1.47
C THR A 133 15.15 8.80 -0.77
N VAL A 134 14.73 9.97 -0.28
CA VAL A 134 13.42 10.16 0.36
C VAL A 134 12.67 11.31 -0.30
N ALA A 135 11.36 11.17 -0.46
CA ALA A 135 10.47 12.24 -0.88
C ALA A 135 9.23 12.30 0.03
N PRO A 136 8.64 13.49 0.26
CA PRO A 136 7.30 13.57 0.80
C PRO A 136 6.31 12.99 -0.22
N ALA A 137 5.27 12.33 0.26
CA ALA A 137 4.23 11.78 -0.60
C ALA A 137 2.84 11.88 0.03
N LEU A 138 1.84 11.86 -0.84
CA LEU A 138 0.48 11.50 -0.47
C LEU A 138 0.19 10.13 -1.03
N GLU A 139 -0.19 9.19 -0.16
CA GLU A 139 -0.84 7.97 -0.59
C GLU A 139 -2.35 8.21 -0.64
N VAL A 140 -3.01 7.69 -1.66
CA VAL A 140 -4.45 7.65 -1.82
C VAL A 140 -4.83 6.18 -1.85
N PRO A 141 -4.94 5.53 -0.67
CA PRO A 141 -5.37 4.14 -0.60
C PRO A 141 -6.80 4.03 -1.12
N ASP A 142 -7.08 2.99 -1.90
CA ASP A 142 -8.33 2.80 -2.62
C ASP A 142 -8.79 1.34 -2.54
N ALA A 143 -9.83 1.07 -1.77
CA ALA A 143 -10.31 -0.29 -1.54
C ALA A 143 -11.34 -0.75 -2.57
N ARG A 144 -11.29 -2.03 -2.93
CA ARG A 144 -12.33 -2.67 -3.76
C ARG A 144 -13.57 -3.05 -2.94
N PHE A 145 -13.52 -2.88 -1.62
CA PHE A 145 -14.62 -3.16 -0.69
C PHE A 145 -15.32 -1.89 -0.21
N LEU A 146 -16.63 -1.99 0.01
CA LEU A 146 -17.43 -0.95 0.66
C LEU A 146 -17.03 -0.80 2.14
N ASN A 147 -17.06 0.44 2.66
CA ASN A 147 -16.90 0.74 4.09
C ASN A 147 -15.63 0.13 4.70
N TRP A 148 -14.52 0.16 3.97
CA TRP A 148 -13.34 -0.61 4.33
C TRP A 148 -12.66 -0.10 5.61
N PHE A 149 -12.65 1.21 5.86
CA PHE A 149 -12.00 1.78 7.03
C PHE A 149 -13.01 2.13 8.13
N PRO A 150 -12.80 1.70 9.39
CA PRO A 150 -11.76 0.78 9.89
C PRO A 150 -12.22 -0.70 9.91
N SER A 151 -13.26 -1.07 9.15
CA SER A 151 -14.02 -2.32 9.38
C SER A 151 -13.59 -3.55 8.59
N LEU A 152 -12.83 -3.39 7.50
CA LEU A 152 -12.40 -4.51 6.66
C LEU A 152 -11.40 -5.39 7.42
N SER A 153 -11.61 -6.70 7.44
CA SER A 153 -10.68 -7.60 8.14
C SER A 153 -9.26 -7.52 7.57
N LYS A 154 -8.24 -7.81 8.39
CA LYS A 154 -6.84 -7.75 7.94
C LYS A 154 -6.58 -8.62 6.71
N HIS A 155 -7.15 -9.82 6.65
CA HIS A 155 -6.94 -10.73 5.52
C HIS A 155 -7.55 -10.17 4.24
N MET A 156 -8.67 -9.44 4.34
CA MET A 156 -9.25 -8.76 3.19
C MET A 156 -8.46 -7.53 2.79
N VAL A 157 -7.96 -6.73 3.73
CA VAL A 157 -7.02 -5.63 3.43
C VAL A 157 -5.79 -6.16 2.70
N MET A 158 -5.19 -7.25 3.20
CA MET A 158 -4.03 -7.91 2.59
C MET A 158 -4.36 -8.46 1.20
N ALA A 159 -5.42 -9.27 1.06
CA ALA A 159 -5.85 -9.82 -0.23
C ALA A 159 -6.15 -8.71 -1.25
N ASP A 160 -6.72 -7.61 -0.76
CA ASP A 160 -6.94 -6.37 -1.50
C ASP A 160 -5.67 -5.52 -1.62
N ASN A 161 -4.50 -6.16 -1.72
CA ASN A 161 -3.21 -5.55 -1.97
C ASN A 161 -2.90 -4.37 -1.05
N ALA A 162 -3.20 -4.56 0.24
CA ALA A 162 -3.15 -3.55 1.29
C ALA A 162 -3.82 -2.23 0.88
N VAL A 163 -4.95 -2.30 0.18
CA VAL A 163 -5.73 -1.18 -0.36
C VAL A 163 -4.91 -0.17 -1.18
N ALA A 164 -3.85 -0.63 -1.85
CA ALA A 164 -2.98 0.28 -2.63
C ALA A 164 -3.74 0.92 -3.81
N GLY A 165 -3.64 2.25 -3.92
CA GLY A 165 -4.39 3.07 -4.89
C GLY A 165 -3.49 3.98 -5.74
N ARG A 166 -3.23 5.21 -5.31
CA ARG A 166 -2.29 6.12 -5.99
C ARG A 166 -1.26 6.64 -5.01
N VAL A 167 -0.05 6.91 -5.49
CA VAL A 167 0.97 7.65 -4.73
C VAL A 167 1.38 8.87 -5.52
N VAL A 168 1.26 10.04 -4.90
CA VAL A 168 1.79 11.30 -5.45
C VAL A 168 3.03 11.68 -4.65
N TYR A 169 4.21 11.57 -5.26
CA TYR A 169 5.48 11.87 -4.60
C TYR A 169 6.08 13.20 -5.06
N GLY A 170 6.74 13.88 -4.13
CA GLY A 170 7.40 15.16 -4.35
C GLY A 170 8.85 15.01 -4.82
N GLU A 171 9.64 16.07 -4.60
CA GLU A 171 11.06 16.06 -4.93
C GLU A 171 11.85 15.17 -3.98
N GLN A 172 12.72 14.35 -4.57
CA GLN A 172 13.59 13.44 -3.82
C GLN A 172 14.79 14.17 -3.23
N LYS A 173 15.19 13.72 -2.04
CA LYS A 173 16.38 14.16 -1.33
C LYS A 173 17.24 12.95 -0.97
N ASP A 174 18.55 13.12 -1.12
CA ASP A 174 19.52 12.09 -0.73
C ASP A 174 19.50 11.87 0.80
N THR A 175 19.37 10.62 1.23
CA THR A 175 19.31 10.27 2.67
C THR A 175 20.68 9.95 3.28
N SER A 176 21.76 9.89 2.51
CA SER A 176 23.10 9.48 2.98
C SER A 176 23.69 10.37 4.07
N ASN A 177 23.23 11.63 4.14
CA ASN A 177 23.62 12.59 5.18
C ASN A 177 22.50 12.86 6.21
N MET A 178 21.42 12.08 6.19
CA MET A 178 20.31 12.17 7.15
C MET A 178 20.50 11.18 8.30
N SER A 179 19.75 11.37 9.38
CA SER A 179 19.62 10.39 10.46
C SER A 179 18.17 9.90 10.57
N VAL A 180 17.99 8.72 11.17
CA VAL A 180 16.65 8.21 11.51
C VAL A 180 15.89 9.21 12.36
N ASP A 181 16.56 9.82 13.33
CA ASP A 181 15.97 10.86 14.19
C ASP A 181 15.51 12.07 13.39
N SER A 182 16.25 12.48 12.36
CA SER A 182 15.81 13.60 11.52
C SER A 182 14.56 13.25 10.69
N LEU A 183 14.45 12.00 10.24
CA LEU A 183 13.31 11.51 9.47
C LEU A 183 12.08 11.27 10.36
N SER A 184 12.27 10.85 11.61
CA SER A 184 11.17 10.62 12.56
C SER A 184 10.56 11.92 13.09
N ASN A 185 11.24 13.05 12.94
CA ASN A 185 10.77 14.37 13.35
C ASN A 185 10.27 15.23 12.18
N VAL A 186 10.10 14.65 10.98
CA VAL A 186 9.49 15.37 9.85
C VAL A 186 8.06 15.77 10.22
N GLN A 187 7.73 17.03 9.95
CA GLN A 187 6.40 17.59 10.20
C GLN A 187 5.68 17.82 8.88
N ALA A 188 4.38 17.59 8.86
CA ALA A 188 3.53 17.79 7.70
C ALA A 188 2.20 18.46 8.05
N GLU A 189 1.68 19.28 7.14
CA GLU A 189 0.36 19.89 7.22
C GLU A 189 -0.42 19.52 5.95
N LEU A 190 -1.48 18.73 6.10
CA LEU A 190 -2.38 18.37 5.00
C LEU A 190 -3.45 19.46 4.86
N LYS A 191 -3.66 19.95 3.63
CA LYS A 191 -4.68 20.97 3.33
C LYS A 191 -5.64 20.51 2.25
N LEU A 192 -6.90 20.90 2.40
CA LEU A 192 -7.94 20.83 1.37
C LEU A 192 -8.47 22.23 1.11
N ASP A 193 -8.39 22.68 -0.14
CA ASP A 193 -8.80 24.03 -0.58
C ASP A 193 -8.21 25.15 0.29
N GLY A 194 -6.94 24.99 0.68
CA GLY A 194 -6.21 25.93 1.53
C GLY A 194 -6.47 25.82 3.03
N ASN A 195 -7.45 25.01 3.46
CA ASN A 195 -7.78 24.79 4.87
C ASN A 195 -7.04 23.57 5.42
N ALA A 196 -6.45 23.71 6.62
CA ALA A 196 -5.74 22.61 7.27
C ALA A 196 -6.73 21.50 7.71
N LEU A 197 -6.48 20.27 7.28
CA LEU A 197 -7.21 19.07 7.71
C LEU A 197 -6.52 18.38 8.88
N CYS A 198 -5.19 18.26 8.82
CA CYS A 198 -4.39 17.69 9.89
C CYS A 198 -2.97 18.26 9.91
N LYS A 199 -2.32 18.13 11.07
CA LYS A 199 -0.89 18.41 11.31
C LYS A 199 -0.28 17.21 12.01
N ARG A 200 0.89 16.76 11.57
CA ARG A 200 1.68 15.71 12.20
C ARG A 200 3.13 16.14 12.32
#